data_AF-A0A8S0PQN3-F1
#
_entry.id   AF-A0A8S0PQN3-F1
#
_cell.length_a   1.000
_cell.length_b   1.000
_cell.length_c   1.000
_cell.angle_alpha   90.00
_cell.angle_beta   90.00
_cell.angle_gamma   90.00
#
_symmetry.space_group_name_H-M   'P 1'
#
loop_
_entity.id
_entity.type
_entity.pdbx_description
1 polymer ?
#
loop_
_entity_poly.entity_id
_entity_poly.type
_entity_poly.pdbx_seq_one_letter_code
_entity_poly.pdbx_strand_id
1 'polypeptide(L)'
;MDMGFETMPDMDLDRLSEVEVEGEGYSLYCKRGKRGGAKEDRYSATMGLQGKSKQAFFGVFDGHGGVGAAEFASKNLDRNIMKEVERRTSEEERIEKEHYSNYASCLSIVELLQIVERDLRGPDIDNLSIIDLVHLEEQLQAALMGARSTKTHMMLQSISSLHEK
;
A
#
# COMPACT_ATOMS: atom_id res chain seq x y z
N MET A 1 -3.69 -49.71 57.64
CA MET A 1 -4.74 -49.12 56.79
C MET A 1 -4.14 -47.84 56.24
N ASP A 2 -3.67 -47.94 55.01
CA ASP A 2 -3.07 -46.88 54.24
C ASP A 2 -4.21 -46.05 53.64
N MET A 3 -4.29 -44.77 53.98
CA MET A 3 -5.25 -43.82 53.40
C MET A 3 -4.44 -42.85 52.54
N GLY A 4 -3.98 -43.35 51.40
CA GLY A 4 -3.34 -42.57 50.36
C GLY A 4 -4.31 -41.53 49.83
N PHE A 5 -4.15 -40.28 50.27
CA PHE A 5 -4.68 -39.14 49.56
C PHE A 5 -3.70 -38.86 48.42
N GLU A 6 -3.94 -39.45 47.25
CA GLU A 6 -3.22 -39.09 46.03
C GLU A 6 -3.46 -37.59 45.78
N THR A 7 -2.44 -36.79 46.09
CA THR A 7 -2.37 -35.41 45.62
C THR A 7 -2.39 -35.46 44.10
N MET A 8 -3.51 -35.05 43.51
CA MET A 8 -3.59 -34.73 42.09
C MET A 8 -2.36 -33.88 41.73
N PRO A 9 -1.62 -34.21 40.66
CA PRO A 9 -0.47 -33.41 40.27
C PRO A 9 -0.95 -31.99 40.05
N ASP A 10 -0.30 -31.06 40.74
CA ASP A 10 -0.52 -29.62 40.64
C ASP A 10 -0.48 -29.26 39.15
N MET A 11 -1.66 -29.07 38.56
CA MET A 11 -1.80 -28.83 37.14
C MET A 11 -1.32 -27.41 36.93
N ASP A 12 -0.06 -27.27 36.48
CA ASP A 12 0.70 -26.04 36.37
C ASP A 12 -0.15 -24.91 35.76
N LEU A 13 -0.74 -24.07 36.61
CA LEU A 13 -1.69 -23.01 36.25
C LEU A 13 -1.06 -22.02 35.25
N ASP A 14 0.27 -21.97 35.18
CA ASP A 14 1.03 -21.19 34.21
C ASP A 14 0.95 -21.77 32.79
N ARG A 15 0.86 -23.09 32.60
CA ARG A 15 0.65 -23.70 31.27
C ARG A 15 -0.73 -23.39 30.68
N LEU A 16 -1.74 -23.13 31.52
CA LEU A 16 -3.08 -22.69 31.09
C LEU A 16 -3.10 -21.25 30.54
N SER A 17 -1.99 -20.51 30.68
CA SER A 17 -1.86 -19.11 30.21
C SER A 17 -1.03 -18.96 28.93
N GLU A 18 -0.57 -20.08 28.39
CA GLU A 18 0.19 -20.17 27.15
C GLU A 18 -0.76 -20.30 25.95
N VAL A 19 -0.40 -19.64 24.86
CA VAL A 19 -1.08 -19.75 23.57
C VAL A 19 -0.01 -20.13 22.57
N GLU A 20 -0.19 -21.27 21.93
CA GLU A 20 0.66 -21.76 20.85
C GLU A 20 -0.21 -21.99 19.63
N VAL A 21 0.22 -21.45 18.50
CA VAL A 21 -0.47 -21.56 17.22
C VAL A 21 0.56 -21.87 16.16
N GLU A 22 0.37 -22.96 15.45
CA GLU A 22 1.14 -23.29 14.26
C GLU A 22 0.25 -23.11 13.04
N GLY A 23 0.74 -22.36 12.06
CA GLY A 23 0.06 -22.09 10.80
C GLY A 23 0.97 -22.37 9.62
N GLU A 24 0.44 -22.16 8.41
CA GLU A 24 1.19 -22.44 7.18
C GLU A 24 2.34 -21.44 7.01
N GLY A 25 3.55 -21.88 7.35
CA GLY A 25 4.77 -21.06 7.26
C GLY A 25 4.95 -20.05 8.40
N TYR A 26 4.16 -20.15 9.48
CA TYR A 26 4.33 -19.30 10.67
C TYR A 26 4.00 -20.06 11.96
N SER A 27 4.58 -19.57 13.05
CA SER A 27 4.26 -20.03 14.40
C SER A 27 4.10 -18.83 15.32
N LEU A 28 3.16 -18.90 16.25
CA LEU A 28 2.96 -17.91 17.29
C LEU A 28 2.98 -18.58 18.65
N TYR A 29 3.75 -18.01 19.56
CA TYR A 29 3.79 -18.42 20.95
C TYR A 29 3.62 -17.18 21.83
N CYS A 30 2.73 -17.26 22.79
CA CYS A 30 2.47 -16.19 23.72
C CYS A 30 2.28 -16.78 25.13
N LYS A 31 3.05 -16.28 26.10
CA LYS A 31 3.06 -16.79 27.47
C LYS A 31 2.83 -15.65 28.44
N ARG A 32 2.07 -15.91 29.51
CA ARG A 32 1.90 -14.93 30.59
C ARG A 32 3.20 -14.81 31.38
N GLY A 33 3.67 -13.57 31.57
CA GLY A 33 4.81 -13.25 32.41
C GLY A 33 4.49 -13.23 33.90
N LYS A 34 5.47 -12.85 34.72
CA LYS A 34 5.37 -12.83 36.20
C LYS A 34 4.44 -11.76 36.77
N ARG A 35 4.02 -10.78 35.97
CA ARG A 35 3.10 -9.73 36.41
C ARG A 35 1.72 -10.36 36.59
N GLY A 36 1.24 -10.41 37.84
CA GLY A 36 -0.10 -10.90 38.15
C GLY A 36 -1.16 -10.09 37.39
N GLY A 37 -2.07 -10.78 36.69
CA GLY A 37 -3.09 -10.16 35.86
C GLY A 37 -3.64 -11.12 34.81
N ALA A 38 -4.74 -10.72 34.16
CA ALA A 38 -5.24 -11.39 32.96
C ALA A 38 -4.32 -11.06 31.77
N LYS A 39 -4.24 -11.97 30.80
CA LYS A 39 -3.44 -11.78 29.59
C LYS A 39 -4.15 -10.84 28.62
N GLU A 40 -3.61 -9.65 28.45
CA GLU A 40 -4.21 -8.59 27.63
C GLU A 40 -3.73 -8.60 26.18
N ASP A 41 -2.61 -9.28 25.90
CA ASP A 41 -2.04 -9.45 24.57
C ASP A 41 -3.02 -10.08 23.58
N ARG A 42 -3.03 -9.57 22.35
CA ARG A 42 -3.77 -10.16 21.22
C ARG A 42 -2.84 -10.31 20.03
N TYR A 43 -3.26 -11.14 19.08
CA TYR A 43 -2.53 -11.34 17.85
C TYR A 43 -3.49 -11.42 16.67
N SER A 44 -2.95 -11.22 15.47
CA SER A 44 -3.64 -11.45 14.21
C SER A 44 -2.64 -12.08 13.24
N ALA A 45 -3.09 -13.10 12.51
CA ALA A 45 -2.33 -13.78 11.48
C ALA A 45 -3.28 -14.11 10.33
N THR A 46 -3.21 -13.32 9.27
CA THR A 46 -4.09 -13.44 8.10
C THR A 46 -3.21 -13.70 6.87
N MET A 47 -3.36 -14.87 6.27
CA MET A 47 -2.69 -15.25 5.02
C MET A 47 -3.62 -15.00 3.82
N GLY A 48 -3.05 -14.77 2.64
CA GLY A 48 -3.83 -14.68 1.39
C GLY A 48 -4.76 -13.46 1.34
N LEU A 49 -4.30 -12.30 1.82
CA LEU A 49 -5.10 -11.08 1.81
C LEU A 49 -5.60 -10.76 0.39
N GLN A 50 -6.90 -10.46 0.25
CA GLN A 50 -7.58 -10.25 -1.03
C GLN A 50 -7.41 -11.41 -2.05
N GLY A 51 -7.17 -12.65 -1.59
CA GLY A 51 -6.92 -13.79 -2.48
C GLY A 51 -5.54 -13.77 -3.15
N LYS A 52 -4.66 -12.83 -2.79
CA LYS A 52 -3.29 -12.74 -3.28
C LYS A 52 -2.39 -13.63 -2.42
N SER A 53 -1.98 -14.77 -2.96
CA SER A 53 -1.17 -15.79 -2.27
C SER A 53 0.19 -15.30 -1.73
N LYS A 54 0.66 -14.12 -2.14
CA LYS A 54 1.93 -13.53 -1.69
C LYS A 54 1.79 -12.49 -0.57
N GLN A 55 0.57 -12.15 -0.14
CA GLN A 55 0.33 -11.11 0.86
C GLN A 55 -0.21 -11.71 2.16
N ALA A 56 0.39 -11.31 3.27
CA ALA A 56 0.00 -11.73 4.61
C ALA A 56 0.09 -10.55 5.59
N PHE A 57 -0.72 -10.60 6.64
CA PHE A 57 -0.72 -9.64 7.75
C PHE A 57 -0.47 -10.39 9.04
N PHE A 58 0.55 -9.96 9.79
CA PHE A 58 0.84 -10.45 11.12
C PHE A 58 0.91 -9.25 12.08
N GLY A 59 0.19 -9.33 13.19
CA GLY A 59 0.14 -8.27 14.19
C GLY A 59 0.18 -8.84 15.60
N VAL A 60 0.95 -8.20 16.47
CA VAL A 60 1.00 -8.46 17.92
C VAL A 60 0.58 -7.18 18.62
N PHE A 61 -0.35 -7.30 19.56
CA PHE A 61 -1.02 -6.17 20.20
C PHE A 61 -0.86 -6.30 21.71
N ASP A 62 -0.05 -5.43 22.31
CA ASP A 62 0.15 -5.35 23.76
C ASP A 62 -1.02 -4.57 24.40
N GLY A 63 -1.81 -5.26 25.22
CA GLY A 63 -2.97 -4.68 25.88
C GLY A 63 -2.58 -3.98 27.18
N HIS A 64 -3.19 -2.81 27.44
CA HIS A 64 -3.03 -2.11 28.71
C HIS A 64 -4.34 -1.48 29.17
N GLY A 65 -4.68 -1.67 30.45
CA GLY A 65 -5.92 -1.15 31.03
C GLY A 65 -7.16 -1.96 30.62
N GLY A 66 -6.95 -3.20 30.18
CA GLY A 66 -7.98 -4.11 29.70
C GLY A 66 -7.70 -4.65 28.30
N VAL A 67 -8.40 -5.74 27.96
CA VAL A 67 -8.24 -6.45 26.68
C VAL A 67 -8.83 -5.73 25.47
N GLY A 68 -9.74 -4.79 25.69
CA GLY A 68 -10.66 -4.29 24.66
C GLY A 68 -9.97 -3.61 23.48
N ALA A 69 -8.96 -2.78 23.73
CA ALA A 69 -8.24 -2.07 22.68
C ALA A 69 -7.41 -3.02 21.81
N ALA A 70 -6.64 -3.91 22.44
CA ALA A 70 -5.86 -4.93 21.74
C ALA A 70 -6.76 -5.87 20.93
N GLU A 71 -7.92 -6.24 21.47
CA GLU A 71 -8.88 -7.10 20.79
C GLU A 71 -9.50 -6.41 19.57
N PHE A 72 -9.91 -5.15 19.71
CA PHE A 72 -10.43 -4.37 18.60
C PHE A 72 -9.39 -4.22 17.48
N ALA A 73 -8.14 -3.90 17.83
CA ALA A 73 -7.06 -3.73 16.88
C ALA A 73 -6.76 -5.04 16.14
N SER A 74 -6.64 -6.16 16.86
CA SER A 74 -6.34 -7.47 16.27
C SER A 74 -7.38 -7.95 15.26
N LYS A 75 -8.65 -7.57 15.44
CA LYS A 75 -9.77 -7.97 14.57
C LYS A 75 -10.02 -7.06 13.38
N ASN A 76 -9.49 -5.83 13.38
CA ASN A 76 -9.89 -4.81 12.41
C ASN A 76 -8.72 -4.12 11.68
N LEU A 77 -7.51 -4.16 12.23
CA LEU A 77 -6.40 -3.36 11.70
C LEU A 77 -5.99 -3.81 10.30
N ASP A 78 -5.97 -5.12 10.03
CA ASP A 78 -5.66 -5.70 8.74
C ASP A 78 -6.61 -5.19 7.65
N ARG A 79 -7.92 -5.28 7.87
CA ARG A 79 -8.94 -4.80 6.94
C ARG A 79 -8.88 -3.28 6.74
N ASN A 80 -8.64 -2.53 7.81
CA ASN A 80 -8.56 -1.07 7.73
C ASN A 80 -7.35 -0.62 6.90
N ILE A 81 -6.19 -1.25 7.10
CA ILE A 81 -4.99 -0.98 6.29
C ILE A 81 -5.26 -1.34 4.83
N MET A 82 -5.80 -2.54 4.56
CA MET A 82 -6.05 -2.97 3.18
C MET A 82 -7.05 -2.07 2.46
N LYS A 83 -8.09 -1.62 3.15
CA LYS A 83 -9.07 -0.67 2.59
C LYS A 83 -8.43 0.67 2.22
N GLU A 84 -7.52 1.19 3.06
CA GLU A 84 -6.83 2.44 2.78
C GLU A 84 -5.80 2.29 1.64
N VAL A 85 -5.09 1.16 1.57
CA VAL A 85 -4.18 0.85 0.47
C VAL A 85 -4.95 0.81 -0.86
N GLU A 86 -6.07 0.10 -0.92
CA GLU A 86 -6.92 0.01 -2.10
C GLU A 86 -7.50 1.36 -2.53
N ARG A 87 -7.86 2.21 -1.55
CA ARG A 87 -8.34 3.57 -1.82
C ARG A 87 -7.27 4.41 -2.52
N ARG A 88 -6.01 4.35 -2.06
CA ARG A 88 -4.89 5.11 -2.62
C ARG A 88 -4.50 4.64 -4.01
N THR A 89 -4.42 3.33 -4.23
CA THR A 89 -4.11 2.78 -5.56
C THR A 89 -5.18 3.19 -6.59
N SER A 90 -6.46 3.16 -6.20
CA SER A 90 -7.55 3.60 -7.07
C SER A 90 -7.49 5.10 -7.39
N GLU A 91 -7.06 5.92 -6.44
CA GLU A 91 -6.88 7.36 -6.63
C GLU A 91 -5.70 7.67 -7.57
N GLU A 92 -4.58 6.96 -7.39
CA GLU A 92 -3.42 7.02 -8.28
C GLU A 92 -3.78 6.62 -9.72
N GLU A 93 -4.48 5.50 -9.92
CA GLU A 93 -4.95 5.05 -11.24
C GLU A 93 -5.91 6.04 -11.91
N ARG A 94 -6.75 6.72 -11.13
CA ARG A 94 -7.65 7.76 -11.64
C ARG A 94 -6.88 8.99 -12.10
N ILE A 95 -5.91 9.44 -11.31
CA ILE A 95 -5.04 10.57 -11.66
C ILE A 95 -4.24 10.24 -12.93
N GLU A 96 -3.71 9.02 -13.03
CA GLU A 96 -3.00 8.57 -14.24
C GLU A 96 -3.92 8.54 -15.46
N LYS A 97 -5.12 7.98 -15.37
CA LYS A 97 -6.09 7.94 -16.49
C LYS A 97 -6.54 9.33 -16.93
N GLU A 98 -6.79 10.23 -15.98
CA GLU A 98 -7.14 11.62 -16.27
C GLU A 98 -5.98 12.34 -16.97
N HIS A 99 -4.75 12.14 -16.51
CA HIS A 99 -3.55 12.62 -17.20
C HIS A 99 -3.42 12.06 -18.63
N TYR A 100 -3.67 10.76 -18.82
CA TYR A 100 -3.66 10.13 -20.15
C TYR A 100 -4.75 10.68 -21.07
N SER A 101 -5.96 10.92 -20.57
CA SER A 101 -7.06 11.47 -21.36
C SER A 101 -6.82 12.93 -21.74
N ASN A 102 -6.31 13.75 -20.81
CA ASN A 102 -5.90 15.13 -21.09
C ASN A 102 -4.73 15.18 -22.08
N TYR A 103 -3.82 14.20 -22.02
CA TYR A 103 -2.74 14.06 -23.00
C TYR A 103 -3.22 13.62 -24.38
N ALA A 104 -4.22 12.73 -24.47
CA ALA A 104 -4.80 12.32 -25.75
C ALA A 104 -5.52 13.47 -26.48
N SER A 105 -5.93 14.52 -25.77
CA SER A 105 -6.41 15.77 -26.37
C SER A 105 -5.31 16.77 -26.75
N CYS A 106 -4.02 16.45 -26.52
CA CYS A 106 -2.93 17.34 -26.90
C CYS A 106 -2.60 17.22 -28.39
N LEU A 107 -2.22 18.35 -28.98
CA LEU A 107 -1.75 18.42 -30.36
C LEU A 107 -0.49 17.55 -30.54
N SER A 108 -0.39 16.89 -31.69
CA SER A 108 0.77 16.09 -32.03
C SER A 108 2.04 16.94 -32.07
N ILE A 109 3.20 16.29 -31.88
CA ILE A 109 4.51 16.95 -31.96
C ILE A 109 4.70 17.73 -33.28
N VAL A 110 4.08 17.27 -34.37
CA VAL A 110 4.14 17.91 -35.69
C VAL A 110 3.33 19.20 -35.70
N GLU A 111 2.13 19.20 -35.10
CA GLU A 111 1.28 20.39 -34.97
C GLU A 111 1.92 21.43 -34.04
N LEU A 112 2.54 20.99 -32.94
CA LEU A 112 3.29 21.89 -32.05
C LEU A 112 4.49 22.54 -32.75
N LEU A 113 5.24 21.77 -33.55
CA LEU A 113 6.36 22.30 -34.33
C LEU A 113 5.89 23.31 -35.39
N GLN A 114 4.75 23.05 -36.03
CA GLN A 114 4.15 23.98 -37.01
C GLN A 114 3.74 25.30 -36.35
N ILE A 115 3.16 25.27 -35.15
CA ILE A 115 2.80 26.47 -34.38
C ILE A 115 4.07 27.26 -34.01
N VAL A 116 5.08 26.60 -33.47
CA VAL A 116 6.35 27.24 -33.09
C VAL A 116 7.05 27.88 -34.30
N GLU A 117 7.08 27.18 -35.44
CA GLU A 117 7.70 27.74 -36.65
C GLU A 117 6.91 28.93 -37.22
N ARG A 118 5.58 28.90 -37.16
CA ARG A 118 4.74 30.02 -37.63
C ARG A 118 4.89 31.23 -36.69
N ASP A 119 4.81 31.01 -35.40
CA ASP A 119 4.55 32.06 -34.41
C ASP A 119 5.84 32.63 -33.79
N LEU A 120 6.91 31.84 -33.70
CA LEU A 120 8.19 32.27 -33.11
C LEU A 120 9.34 32.43 -34.12
N ARG A 121 9.18 31.90 -35.34
CA ARG A 121 10.22 31.95 -36.38
C ARG A 121 9.78 32.70 -37.65
N GLY A 122 8.48 32.95 -37.81
CA GLY A 122 7.91 33.77 -38.88
C GLY A 122 7.93 35.28 -38.61
N PRO A 123 7.47 36.13 -39.55
CA PRO A 123 7.45 37.59 -39.41
C PRO A 123 6.39 38.11 -38.40
N ASP A 124 5.69 37.22 -37.69
CA ASP A 124 4.50 37.53 -36.89
C ASP A 124 4.78 37.65 -35.38
N ILE A 125 6.08 37.66 -34.99
CA ILE A 125 6.54 37.79 -33.59
C ILE A 125 5.93 39.02 -32.90
N ASP A 126 5.67 40.10 -33.65
CA ASP A 126 5.13 41.35 -33.11
C ASP A 126 3.62 41.27 -32.78
N ASN A 127 2.92 40.23 -33.23
CA ASN A 127 1.49 40.02 -33.00
C ASN A 127 1.18 38.97 -31.93
N LEU A 128 2.19 38.34 -31.34
CA LEU A 128 2.01 37.31 -30.32
C LEU A 128 1.69 37.95 -28.95
N SER A 129 0.52 37.64 -28.41
CA SER A 129 0.13 38.11 -27.07
C SER A 129 0.91 37.36 -25.99
N ILE A 130 1.12 38.00 -24.83
CA ILE A 130 1.63 37.33 -23.63
C ILE A 130 0.79 36.08 -23.29
N ILE A 131 -0.52 36.13 -23.58
CA ILE A 131 -1.42 34.99 -23.35
C ILE A 131 -1.05 33.80 -24.25
N ASP A 132 -0.70 34.06 -25.52
CA ASP A 132 -0.32 33.00 -26.47
C ASP A 132 1.02 32.36 -26.08
N LEU A 133 1.96 33.17 -25.57
CA LEU A 133 3.24 32.71 -25.04
C LEU A 133 3.09 31.83 -23.80
N VAL A 134 2.23 32.24 -22.86
CA VAL A 134 1.93 31.45 -21.65
C VAL A 134 1.28 30.13 -22.03
N HIS A 135 0.34 30.14 -22.98
CA HIS A 135 -0.31 28.92 -23.43
C HIS A 135 0.67 27.96 -24.13
N LEU A 136 1.61 28.49 -24.91
CA LEU A 136 2.67 27.71 -25.53
C LEU A 136 3.62 27.09 -24.49
N GLU A 137 3.95 27.82 -23.42
CA GLU A 137 4.73 27.29 -22.30
C GLU A 137 4.02 26.11 -21.63
N GLU A 138 2.73 26.25 -21.34
CA GLU A 138 1.90 25.18 -20.76
C GLU A 138 1.88 23.93 -21.68
N GLN A 139 1.74 24.13 -22.99
CA GLN A 139 1.76 23.04 -23.97
C GLN A 139 3.12 22.33 -24.01
N LEU A 140 4.24 23.06 -23.98
CA LEU A 140 5.58 22.48 -23.95
C LEU A 140 5.86 21.73 -22.64
N GLN A 141 5.42 22.26 -21.51
CA GLN A 141 5.54 21.60 -20.20
C GLN A 141 4.73 20.29 -20.17
N ALA A 142 3.51 20.29 -20.71
CA ALA A 142 2.68 19.10 -20.82
C ALA A 142 3.34 18.04 -21.72
N ALA A 143 3.87 18.44 -22.88
CA ALA A 143 4.60 17.55 -23.78
C ALA A 143 5.85 16.93 -23.13
N LEU A 144 6.64 17.74 -22.40
CA LEU A 144 7.82 17.26 -21.67
C LEU A 144 7.44 16.27 -20.56
N MET A 145 6.39 16.56 -19.82
CA MET A 145 5.89 15.67 -18.77
C MET A 145 5.39 14.34 -19.36
N GLY A 146 4.68 14.39 -20.48
CA GLY A 146 4.25 13.21 -21.24
C GLY A 146 5.43 12.33 -21.66
N ALA A 147 6.45 12.92 -22.29
CA ALA A 147 7.65 12.21 -22.70
C ALA A 147 8.37 11.53 -21.51
N ARG A 148 8.43 12.20 -20.35
CA ARG A 148 8.98 11.62 -19.11
C ARG A 148 8.16 10.44 -18.63
N SER A 149 6.83 10.54 -18.65
CA SER A 149 5.92 9.46 -18.24
C SER A 149 6.08 8.22 -19.13
N THR A 150 6.02 8.39 -20.46
CA THR A 150 6.19 7.29 -21.42
C THR A 150 7.54 6.60 -21.25
N LYS A 151 8.61 7.37 -21.02
CA LYS A 151 9.93 6.81 -20.73
C LYS A 151 9.91 5.94 -19.46
N THR A 152 9.32 6.43 -18.38
CA THR A 152 9.20 5.66 -17.12
C THR A 152 8.39 4.39 -17.31
N HIS A 153 7.26 4.48 -18.02
CA HIS A 153 6.42 3.32 -18.32
C HIS A 153 7.17 2.24 -19.10
N MET A 154 7.89 2.61 -20.15
CA MET A 154 8.72 1.67 -20.93
C MET A 154 9.84 1.05 -20.07
N MET A 155 10.45 1.82 -19.16
CA MET A 155 11.45 1.27 -18.22
C MET A 155 10.83 0.25 -17.26
N LEU A 156 9.64 0.53 -16.70
CA LEU A 156 8.95 -0.40 -15.81
C LEU A 156 8.55 -1.70 -16.53
N GLN A 157 8.03 -1.61 -17.76
CA GLN A 157 7.74 -2.78 -18.58
C GLN A 157 8.99 -3.61 -18.87
N SER A 158 10.11 -2.94 -19.17
CA SER A 158 11.40 -3.60 -19.41
C SER A 158 11.88 -4.36 -18.17
N ILE A 159 11.80 -3.76 -16.98
CA ILE A 159 12.16 -4.41 -15.71
C ILE A 159 11.26 -5.62 -15.44
N SER A 160 9.94 -5.49 -15.63
CA SER A 160 8.99 -6.59 -15.43
C SER A 160 9.31 -7.79 -16.32
N SER A 161 9.58 -7.55 -17.62
CA SER A 161 9.90 -8.61 -18.57
C SER A 161 11.25 -9.33 -18.30
N LEU A 162 12.18 -8.67 -17.60
CA LEU A 162 13.44 -9.29 -17.16
C LEU A 162 13.27 -10.16 -15.92
N HIS A 163 12.33 -9.85 -15.03
CA HIS A 163 12.04 -10.64 -13.84
C HIS A 163 11.15 -11.87 -14.10
N GLU A 164 10.55 -11.97 -15.30
CA GLU A 164 9.72 -13.10 -15.75
C GLU A 164 10.51 -14.23 -16.42
N LYS A 165 11.85 -14.13 -16.52
CA LYS A 165 12.77 -15.17 -17.03
C LYS A 165 13.62 -15.77 -15.93
#